data_AF-A0A2J8TZ96-F1
#
_entry.id   AF-A0A2J8TZ96-F1
#
_cell.length_a   1.000
_cell.length_b   1.000
_cell.length_c   1.000
_cell.angle_alpha   90.00
_cell.angle_beta   90.00
_cell.angle_gamma   90.00
#
_symmetry.space_group_name_H-M   'P 1'
#
loop_
_entity.id
_entity.type
_entity.pdbx_description
1 polymer ?
#
loop_
_entity_poly.entity_id
_entity_poly.type
_entity_poly.pdbx_seq_one_letter_code
_entity_poly.pdbx_strand_id
1 'polypeptide(L)'
;MSEEIITPVYCTGVSAQVQKQRARELGLGRHENAIKYLGQDYEQLRVRCLQSGTLFRDEAFPPVPQSLGYKDLGPNSSKTYGIKWKRPTELLSNPQFIVDGATRTDICQGALGDCWLLAAIA
;
A
#
# COMPACT_ATOMS: atom_id res chain seq x y z
N MET A 1 26.12 -24.62 -10.50
CA MET A 1 26.62 -23.70 -9.46
C MET A 1 25.50 -23.55 -8.47
N SER A 2 25.61 -24.19 -7.30
CA SER A 2 24.59 -24.13 -6.25
C SER A 2 24.59 -22.73 -5.62
N GLU A 3 23.47 -22.01 -5.70
CA GLU A 3 23.30 -20.74 -5.02
C GLU A 3 23.40 -20.96 -3.50
N GLU A 4 24.24 -20.16 -2.84
CA GLU A 4 24.37 -20.20 -1.38
C GLU A 4 23.05 -19.79 -0.73
N ILE A 5 22.53 -20.65 0.14
CA ILE A 5 21.34 -20.36 0.94
C ILE A 5 21.74 -19.29 1.96
N ILE A 6 21.44 -18.03 1.66
CA ILE A 6 21.57 -16.93 2.62
C ILE A 6 20.52 -17.16 3.72
N THR A 7 20.91 -17.83 4.81
CA THR A 7 20.08 -17.92 6.02
C THR A 7 19.88 -16.52 6.61
N PRO A 8 18.64 -16.02 6.71
CA PRO A 8 18.39 -14.72 7.32
C PRO A 8 18.77 -14.77 8.80
N VAL A 9 19.71 -13.92 9.20
CA VAL A 9 20.07 -13.71 10.61
C VAL A 9 19.02 -12.78 11.22
N TYR A 10 18.19 -13.29 12.11
CA TYR A 10 17.22 -12.50 12.86
C TYR A 10 17.87 -11.94 14.12
N CYS A 11 18.23 -10.65 14.09
CA CYS A 11 18.74 -9.95 15.25
C CYS A 11 17.58 -9.54 16.17
N THR A 12 17.71 -9.77 17.48
CA THR A 12 16.78 -9.26 18.51
C THR A 12 17.52 -8.40 19.54
N GLY A 13 16.78 -7.64 20.35
CA GLY A 13 17.35 -6.81 21.42
C GLY A 13 18.35 -5.76 20.91
N VAL A 14 19.50 -5.64 21.60
CA VAL A 14 20.54 -4.64 21.29
C VAL A 14 21.09 -4.80 19.87
N SER A 15 21.24 -6.04 19.38
CA SER A 15 21.73 -6.29 18.01
C SER A 15 20.79 -5.69 16.95
N ALA A 16 19.47 -5.83 17.16
CA ALA A 16 18.47 -5.24 16.27
C ALA A 16 18.52 -3.70 16.28
N GLN A 17 18.75 -3.10 17.46
CA GLN A 17 18.89 -1.65 17.60
C GLN A 17 20.12 -1.12 16.85
N VAL A 18 21.27 -1.77 17.02
CA VAL A 18 22.52 -1.41 16.33
C VAL A 18 22.34 -1.55 14.82
N GLN A 19 21.73 -2.63 14.34
CA GLN A 19 21.46 -2.83 12.91
C GLN A 19 20.53 -1.75 12.35
N LYS A 20 19.46 -1.39 13.08
CA LYS A 20 18.54 -0.31 12.69
C LYS A 20 19.23 1.05 12.64
N GLN A 21 20.12 1.33 13.58
CA GLN A 21 20.89 2.58 13.61
C GLN A 21 21.85 2.67 12.43
N ARG A 22 22.62 1.61 12.16
CA ARG A 22 23.49 1.53 10.98
C ARG A 22 22.71 1.70 9.67
N ALA A 23 21.54 1.07 9.55
CA ALA A 23 20.69 1.21 8.38
C ALA A 23 20.24 2.66 8.17
N ARG A 24 19.87 3.36 9.25
CA ARG A 24 19.53 4.80 9.20
C ARG A 24 20.72 5.67 8.80
N GLU A 25 21.92 5.37 9.31
CA GLU A 25 23.15 6.07 8.93
C GLU A 25 23.48 5.89 7.44
N LEU A 26 23.21 4.70 6.90
CA LEU A 26 23.27 4.41 5.46
C LEU A 26 22.11 5.00 4.64
N GLY A 27 21.26 5.82 5.26
CA GLY A 27 20.20 6.57 4.59
C GLY A 27 18.84 5.87 4.52
N LEU A 28 18.67 4.69 5.14
CA LEU A 28 17.36 4.04 5.18
C LEU A 28 16.34 4.92 5.92
N GLY A 29 15.21 5.19 5.26
CA GLY A 29 14.15 6.08 5.73
C GLY A 29 14.21 7.50 5.17
N ARG A 30 15.24 7.84 4.37
CA ARG A 30 15.24 9.08 3.56
C ARG A 30 14.31 8.95 2.37
N HIS A 31 14.00 10.07 1.73
CA HIS A 31 13.16 10.08 0.53
C HIS A 31 13.75 9.20 -0.58
N GLU A 32 15.07 9.27 -0.83
CA GLU A 32 15.73 8.43 -1.84
C GLU A 32 15.85 6.94 -1.47
N ASN A 33 15.70 6.58 -0.19
CA ASN A 33 15.87 5.22 0.30
C ASN A 33 14.80 4.90 1.36
N ALA A 34 13.54 4.99 0.94
CA ALA A 34 12.40 4.81 1.81
C ALA A 34 12.32 3.38 2.37
N ILE A 35 11.82 3.25 3.60
CA ILE A 35 11.56 1.94 4.20
C ILE A 35 10.39 1.30 3.45
N LYS A 36 10.59 0.07 2.99
CA LYS A 36 9.55 -0.78 2.40
C LYS A 36 8.55 -1.15 3.49
N TYR A 37 7.34 -0.59 3.44
CA TYR A 37 6.29 -0.89 4.40
C TYR A 37 5.95 -2.39 4.36
N LEU A 38 5.96 -3.04 5.52
CA LEU A 38 5.76 -4.50 5.66
C LEU A 38 6.70 -5.34 4.76
N GLY A 39 7.85 -4.79 4.36
CA GLY A 39 8.80 -5.45 3.46
C GLY A 39 8.30 -5.61 2.03
N GLN A 40 7.20 -4.96 1.64
CA GLN A 40 6.64 -5.03 0.29
C GLN A 40 7.48 -4.19 -0.68
N ASP A 41 7.98 -4.83 -1.75
CA ASP A 41 8.75 -4.18 -2.82
C ASP A 41 7.88 -4.05 -4.08
N TYR A 42 7.59 -2.80 -4.48
CA TYR A 42 6.71 -2.52 -5.62
C TYR A 42 7.20 -3.17 -6.92
N GLU A 43 8.48 -3.04 -7.26
CA GLU A 43 9.00 -3.53 -8.54
C GLU A 43 9.01 -5.06 -8.57
N GLN A 44 9.39 -5.71 -7.47
CA GLN A 44 9.35 -7.18 -7.38
C GLN A 44 7.92 -7.72 -7.47
N LEU A 45 6.97 -7.08 -6.78
CA LEU A 45 5.56 -7.46 -6.83
C LEU A 45 4.98 -7.27 -8.23
N ARG A 46 5.30 -6.14 -8.88
CA ARG A 46 4.87 -5.84 -10.25
C ARG A 46 5.41 -6.87 -11.24
N VAL A 47 6.72 -7.15 -11.21
CA VAL A 47 7.35 -8.14 -12.10
C VAL A 47 6.71 -9.50 -11.92
N ARG A 48 6.48 -9.94 -10.66
CA ARG A 48 5.83 -11.21 -10.38
C ARG A 48 4.44 -11.29 -11.01
N CYS A 49 3.60 -10.28 -10.81
CA CYS A 49 2.25 -10.23 -11.37
C CYS A 49 2.24 -10.23 -12.91
N LEU A 50 3.16 -9.49 -13.53
CA LEU A 50 3.31 -9.48 -14.98
C LEU A 50 3.74 -10.85 -15.52
N GLN A 51 4.69 -11.51 -14.86
CA GLN A 51 5.16 -12.84 -15.23
C GLN A 51 4.07 -13.91 -15.07
N SER A 52 3.26 -13.82 -14.01
CA SER A 52 2.15 -14.76 -13.79
C SER A 52 0.89 -14.44 -14.58
N GLY A 53 0.82 -13.28 -15.25
CA GLY A 53 -0.39 -12.83 -15.95
C GLY A 53 -1.57 -12.58 -15.02
N THR A 54 -1.32 -12.27 -13.74
CA THR A 54 -2.37 -12.05 -12.74
C THR A 54 -2.33 -10.63 -12.19
N LEU A 55 -3.49 -10.14 -11.77
CA LEU A 55 -3.56 -8.84 -11.11
C LEU A 55 -3.13 -8.94 -9.65
N PHE A 56 -2.40 -7.93 -9.18
CA PHE A 56 -1.97 -7.85 -7.79
C PHE A 56 -3.16 -7.83 -6.83
N ARG A 57 -3.06 -8.64 -5.77
CA ARG A 57 -3.95 -8.64 -4.60
C ARG A 57 -3.07 -8.38 -3.38
N ASP A 58 -3.42 -7.35 -2.63
CA ASP A 58 -2.66 -7.00 -1.43
C ASP A 58 -3.06 -7.90 -0.26
N GLU A 59 -2.08 -8.68 0.23
CA GLU A 59 -2.26 -9.54 1.40
C GLU A 59 -2.14 -8.76 2.72
N ALA A 60 -1.43 -7.63 2.71
CA ALA A 60 -1.30 -6.76 3.88
C ALA A 60 -2.55 -5.91 4.11
N PHE A 61 -3.27 -5.59 3.04
CA PHE A 61 -4.51 -4.82 3.07
C PHE A 61 -5.58 -5.45 2.17
N PRO A 62 -6.17 -6.59 2.59
CA PRO A 62 -7.07 -7.36 1.73
C PRO A 62 -8.40 -6.62 1.49
N PRO A 63 -9.11 -6.90 0.38
CA PRO A 63 -10.39 -6.27 0.05
C PRO A 63 -11.55 -6.89 0.87
N VAL A 64 -11.52 -6.71 2.18
CA VAL A 64 -12.47 -7.26 3.16
C VAL A 64 -13.01 -6.17 4.08
N PRO A 65 -14.16 -6.37 4.75
CA PRO A 65 -14.76 -5.34 5.60
C PRO A 65 -13.83 -4.81 6.72
N GLN A 66 -12.92 -5.64 7.23
CA GLN A 66 -11.95 -5.26 8.27
C GLN A 66 -10.98 -4.17 7.79
N SER A 67 -10.74 -4.09 6.49
CA SER A 67 -9.88 -3.06 5.88
C SER A 67 -10.59 -1.71 5.77
N LEU A 68 -11.93 -1.67 5.81
CA LEU A 68 -12.68 -0.42 5.83
C LEU A 68 -12.61 0.28 7.19
N GLY A 69 -12.50 -0.50 8.26
CA GLY A 69 -12.30 0.02 9.60
C GLY A 69 -12.97 -0.82 10.68
N TYR A 70 -13.23 -0.16 11.79
CA TYR A 70 -13.81 -0.75 13.00
C TYR A 70 -14.99 0.12 13.47
N LYS A 71 -15.80 -0.40 14.40
CA LYS A 71 -16.99 0.29 14.96
C LYS A 71 -17.91 0.83 13.84
N ASP A 72 -17.93 2.15 13.64
CA ASP A 72 -18.80 2.84 12.68
C ASP A 72 -18.49 2.51 11.21
N LEU A 73 -17.30 1.96 10.91
CA LEU A 73 -16.92 1.45 9.60
C LEU A 73 -16.64 -0.07 9.62
N GLY A 74 -17.01 -0.74 10.71
CA GLY A 74 -16.81 -2.17 10.86
C GLY A 74 -17.79 -3.02 10.02
N PRO A 75 -17.66 -4.35 10.06
CA PRO A 75 -18.49 -5.28 9.27
C PRO A 75 -19.99 -5.20 9.54
N ASN A 76 -20.39 -4.74 10.73
CA ASN A 76 -21.80 -4.65 11.15
C ASN A 76 -22.38 -3.24 11.00
N SER A 77 -21.62 -2.31 10.41
CA SER A 77 -22.10 -0.94 10.22
C SER A 77 -23.04 -0.83 9.02
N SER A 78 -24.13 -0.09 9.17
CA SER A 78 -24.99 0.28 8.04
C SER A 78 -24.25 1.13 7.00
N LYS A 79 -23.20 1.86 7.40
CA LYS A 79 -22.39 2.70 6.50
C LYS A 79 -21.57 1.90 5.50
N THR A 80 -21.24 0.66 5.84
CA THR A 80 -20.39 -0.22 5.00
C THR A 80 -21.19 -1.35 4.35
N TYR A 81 -22.50 -1.39 4.59
CA TYR A 81 -23.38 -2.40 4.03
C TYR A 81 -23.42 -2.30 2.49
N GLY A 82 -23.26 -3.45 1.82
CA GLY A 82 -23.36 -3.55 0.37
C GLY A 82 -22.15 -3.02 -0.42
N ILE A 83 -21.07 -2.61 0.25
CA ILE A 83 -19.84 -2.19 -0.43
C ILE A 83 -19.26 -3.35 -1.25
N LYS A 84 -18.86 -3.02 -2.49
CA LYS A 84 -18.15 -3.93 -3.39
C LYS A 84 -16.82 -3.30 -3.78
N TRP A 85 -15.74 -4.06 -3.65
CA TRP A 85 -14.42 -3.65 -4.12
C TRP A 85 -14.35 -3.82 -5.64
N LYS A 86 -13.94 -2.76 -6.35
CA LYS A 86 -13.80 -2.76 -7.80
C LYS A 86 -12.50 -2.08 -8.20
N ARG A 87 -11.87 -2.55 -9.26
CA ARG A 87 -10.73 -1.91 -9.92
C ARG A 87 -11.23 -0.83 -10.89
N PRO A 88 -10.42 0.20 -11.21
CA PRO A 88 -10.80 1.21 -12.19
C PRO A 88 -11.20 0.66 -13.57
N THR A 89 -10.56 -0.44 -14.01
CA THR A 89 -10.88 -1.14 -15.27
C THR A 89 -12.26 -1.81 -15.30
N GLU A 90 -12.90 -1.99 -14.14
CA GLU A 90 -14.28 -2.50 -14.03
C GLU A 90 -15.33 -1.38 -14.07
N LEU A 91 -14.89 -0.12 -13.98
CA LEU A 91 -15.74 1.06 -13.93
C LEU A 91 -15.69 1.86 -15.23
N LEU A 92 -14.50 1.93 -15.86
CA LEU A 92 -14.23 2.72 -17.06
C LEU A 92 -13.44 1.88 -18.07
N SER A 93 -13.66 2.13 -19.36
CA SER A 93 -12.99 1.40 -20.45
C SER A 93 -11.50 1.74 -20.60
N ASN A 94 -11.11 2.98 -20.29
CA ASN A 94 -9.73 3.44 -20.39
C ASN A 94 -9.35 4.30 -19.16
N PRO A 95 -9.17 3.68 -17.98
CA PRO A 95 -8.86 4.41 -16.76
C PRO A 95 -7.49 5.07 -16.85
N GLN A 96 -7.41 6.34 -16.46
CA GLN A 96 -6.16 7.11 -16.39
C GLN A 96 -5.76 7.28 -14.92
N PHE A 97 -4.45 7.19 -14.63
CA PHE A 97 -3.96 7.36 -13.26
C PHE A 97 -3.77 8.84 -12.91
N ILE A 98 -2.94 9.56 -13.68
CA ILE A 98 -2.72 11.01 -13.61
C ILE A 98 -2.48 11.49 -15.05
N VAL A 99 -3.17 12.55 -15.48
CA VAL A 99 -3.03 13.14 -16.83
C VAL A 99 -2.86 14.65 -16.65
N ASP A 100 -1.82 15.22 -17.26
CA ASP A 100 -1.53 16.66 -17.20
C ASP A 100 -1.36 17.24 -15.78
N GLY A 101 -0.96 16.39 -14.83
CA GLY A 101 -0.79 16.73 -13.42
C GLY A 101 -2.02 16.38 -12.58
N ALA A 102 -2.01 16.79 -11.32
CA ALA A 102 -3.14 16.67 -10.41
C ALA A 102 -3.48 18.04 -9.86
N THR A 103 -4.73 18.44 -10.00
CA THR A 103 -5.26 19.74 -9.62
C THR A 103 -6.41 19.58 -8.62
N ARG A 104 -6.76 20.68 -7.95
CA ARG A 104 -7.85 20.72 -6.96
C ARG A 104 -9.19 20.24 -7.47
N THR A 105 -9.43 20.38 -8.77
CA THR A 105 -10.69 20.02 -9.43
C THR A 105 -10.80 18.53 -9.73
N ASP A 106 -9.69 17.78 -9.63
CA ASP A 106 -9.66 16.35 -9.99
C ASP A 106 -10.18 15.45 -8.85
N ILE A 107 -10.47 16.03 -7.68
CA ILE A 107 -10.81 15.27 -6.47
C ILE A 107 -12.12 15.81 -5.87
N CYS A 108 -13.04 14.89 -5.57
CA CYS A 108 -14.28 15.17 -4.86
C CYS A 108 -14.43 14.22 -3.67
N GLN A 109 -15.07 14.68 -2.59
CA GLN A 109 -15.18 13.87 -1.38
C GLN A 109 -16.07 12.65 -1.61
N GLY A 110 -15.63 11.52 -1.10
CA GLY A 110 -16.47 10.35 -1.00
C GLY A 110 -17.54 10.47 0.10
N ALA A 111 -18.35 9.43 0.24
CA ALA A 111 -19.45 9.38 1.20
C ALA A 111 -19.00 9.15 2.67
N LEU A 112 -17.71 8.90 2.93
CA LEU A 112 -17.20 8.47 4.24
C LEU A 112 -16.60 9.58 5.12
N GLY A 113 -16.59 10.84 4.67
CA GLY A 113 -16.44 12.00 5.56
C GLY A 113 -15.01 12.37 5.96
N ASP A 114 -14.11 12.51 4.99
CA ASP A 114 -12.67 12.73 5.14
C ASP A 114 -12.19 14.06 4.54
N CYS A 115 -12.97 15.15 4.68
CA CYS A 115 -12.65 16.47 4.10
C CYS A 115 -11.23 16.98 4.41
N TRP A 116 -10.70 16.66 5.59
CA TRP A 116 -9.35 17.03 6.02
C TRP A 116 -8.26 16.38 5.15
N LEU A 117 -8.51 15.16 4.65
CA LEU A 117 -7.59 14.45 3.75
C LEU A 117 -7.63 15.09 2.37
N LEU A 118 -8.82 15.41 1.86
CA LEU A 118 -8.96 16.10 0.58
C LEU A 118 -8.23 17.45 0.56
N ALA A 119 -8.31 18.21 1.65
CA ALA A 119 -7.62 19.49 1.77
C ALA A 119 -6.08 19.36 1.74
N ALA A 120 -5.54 18.19 2.14
CA ALA A 120 -4.11 17.92 2.09
C ALA A 120 -3.63 17.42 0.71
N ILE A 121 -4.52 16.77 -0.05
CA ILE A 121 -4.21 16.30 -1.41
C ILE A 121 -4.35 17.43 -2.44
N ALA A 122 -5.31 18.34 -2.22
CA ALA A 122 -5.67 19.46 -3.11
C ALA A 122 -4.70 20.66 -3.03
#